data_AF-A0A956I5V3-F1
#
_entry.id   AF-A0A956I5V3-F1
#
_cell.length_a   1.000
_cell.length_b   1.000
_cell.length_c   1.000
_cell.angle_alpha   90.00
_cell.angle_beta   90.00
_cell.angle_gamma   90.00
#
_symmetry.space_group_name_H-M   'P 1'
#
loop_
_entity.id
_entity.type
_entity.pdbx_description
1 polymer ?
#
loop_
_entity_poly.entity_id
_entity_poly.type
_entity_poly.pdbx_seq_one_letter_code
_entity_poly.pdbx_strand_id
1 'polypeptide(L)'
;LVEATWFSPTVHEPSVHQAALERALDGHEYRVRHRERGVIPMTTAAFPRRIGRRVYPIGLAGGLAKPSTGYAFVDIQRYAKAMATRLRKHPLPEPPAPRPPMSDVQDKVFLSYLQRHPRGAGRAIVGLFERLPADLVPRFLHDRVTPAERLRVMAAMPISTMSGELIRSAPTWLRR
;
A
#
# COMPACT_ATOMS: atom_id res chain seq x y z
N LEU A 1 20.97 -3.25 5.89
CA LEU A 1 20.18 -3.51 4.66
C LEU A 1 20.28 -2.25 3.82
N VAL A 2 20.55 -2.39 2.53
CA VAL A 2 20.48 -1.29 1.57
C VAL A 2 19.47 -1.68 0.51
N GLU A 3 18.47 -0.83 0.30
CA GLU A 3 17.38 -1.08 -0.64
C GLU A 3 17.25 0.12 -1.57
N ALA A 4 16.97 -0.14 -2.84
CA ALA A 4 16.62 0.87 -3.80
C ALA A 4 15.17 0.61 -4.27
N THR A 5 14.26 1.50 -3.90
CA THR A 5 12.81 1.35 -4.11
C THR A 5 12.28 2.45 -5.03
N TRP A 6 11.46 2.07 -6.02
CA TRP A 6 10.80 3.02 -6.92
C TRP A 6 9.30 2.89 -6.86
N PHE A 7 8.63 4.03 -6.93
CA PHE A 7 7.22 4.13 -7.31
C PHE A 7 7.17 4.48 -8.79
N SER A 8 6.73 3.54 -9.63
CA SER A 8 6.70 3.73 -11.08
C SER A 8 5.47 3.03 -11.69
N PRO A 9 4.87 3.60 -12.76
CA PRO A 9 3.84 2.91 -13.53
C PRO A 9 4.34 1.66 -14.26
N THR A 10 5.65 1.51 -14.42
CA THR A 10 6.29 0.39 -15.13
C THR A 10 7.42 -0.20 -14.29
N VAL A 11 7.68 -1.49 -14.48
CA VAL A 11 8.80 -2.16 -13.83
C VAL A 11 10.09 -1.74 -14.53
N HIS A 12 11.02 -1.14 -13.80
CA HIS A 12 12.34 -0.82 -14.34
C HIS A 12 13.22 -2.06 -14.44
N GLU A 13 14.15 -2.00 -15.41
CA GLU A 13 15.19 -3.01 -15.57
C GLU A 13 16.03 -3.17 -14.28
N PRO A 14 16.51 -4.39 -13.97
CA PRO A 14 17.33 -4.62 -12.80
C PRO A 14 18.58 -3.73 -12.72
N SER A 15 19.16 -3.38 -13.88
CA SER A 15 20.35 -2.52 -13.98
C SER A 15 20.14 -1.13 -13.39
N VAL A 16 18.93 -0.57 -13.48
CA VAL A 16 18.60 0.76 -12.91
C VAL A 16 18.74 0.74 -11.39
N HIS A 17 18.27 -0.33 -10.75
CA HIS A 17 18.34 -0.50 -9.30
C HIS A 17 19.78 -0.80 -8.87
N GLN A 18 20.47 -1.66 -9.61
CA GLN A 18 21.87 -2.00 -9.35
C GLN A 18 22.77 -0.76 -9.40
N ALA A 19 22.64 0.09 -10.42
CA ALA A 19 23.40 1.33 -10.53
C ALA A 19 23.11 2.32 -9.39
N ALA A 20 21.89 2.34 -8.83
CA ALA A 20 21.59 3.16 -7.66
C ALA A 20 22.22 2.61 -6.38
N LEU A 21 22.19 1.28 -6.19
CA LEU A 21 22.84 0.63 -5.06
C LEU A 21 24.35 0.82 -5.11
N GLU A 22 24.98 0.68 -6.28
CA GLU A 22 26.41 0.91 -6.49
C GLU A 22 26.80 2.34 -6.14
N ARG A 23 26.04 3.34 -6.62
CA ARG A 23 26.27 4.74 -6.23
C ARG A 23 26.10 5.00 -4.74
N ALA A 24 25.14 4.34 -4.09
CA ALA A 24 24.90 4.50 -2.66
C ALA A 24 25.95 3.79 -1.78
N LEU A 25 26.68 2.83 -2.34
CA LEU A 25 27.70 2.03 -1.65
C LEU A 25 29.13 2.39 -2.09
N ASP A 26 29.28 3.39 -2.95
CA ASP A 26 30.58 3.82 -3.44
C ASP A 26 31.49 4.24 -2.28
N GLY A 27 32.75 3.78 -2.30
CA GLY A 27 33.71 4.00 -1.23
C GLY A 27 33.49 3.19 0.06
N HIS A 28 32.50 2.29 0.12
CA HIS A 28 32.27 1.43 1.27
C HIS A 28 32.69 -0.03 1.00
N GLU A 29 33.41 -0.64 1.94
CA GLU A 29 33.62 -2.09 1.92
C GLU A 29 32.37 -2.82 2.40
N TYR A 30 31.89 -3.78 1.60
CA TYR A 30 30.76 -4.62 1.98
C TYR A 30 30.87 -6.01 1.40
N ARG A 31 30.18 -6.97 2.06
CA ARG A 31 29.98 -8.32 1.54
C ARG A 31 28.50 -8.59 1.39
N VAL A 32 28.07 -8.89 0.17
CA VAL A 32 26.68 -9.27 -0.09
C VAL A 32 26.43 -10.66 0.48
N ARG A 33 25.55 -10.75 1.48
CA ARG A 33 25.11 -12.03 2.07
C ARG A 33 23.84 -12.56 1.42
N HIS A 34 22.96 -11.65 1.00
CA HIS A 34 21.67 -11.96 0.41
C HIS A 34 21.27 -10.86 -0.57
N ARG A 35 20.52 -11.22 -1.61
CA ARG A 35 19.89 -10.29 -2.55
C ARG A 35 18.45 -10.72 -2.75
N GLU A 36 17.53 -9.76 -2.70
CA GLU A 36 16.14 -9.96 -3.04
C GLU A 36 15.66 -8.86 -3.99
N ARG A 37 14.62 -9.17 -4.75
CA ARG A 37 13.91 -8.22 -5.60
C ARG A 37 12.42 -8.53 -5.51
N GLY A 38 11.62 -7.48 -5.34
CA GLY A 38 10.17 -7.57 -5.33
C GLY A 38 9.54 -6.53 -6.25
N VAL A 39 8.32 -6.82 -6.68
CA VAL A 39 7.42 -5.86 -7.32
C VAL A 39 6.08 -5.98 -6.59
N ILE A 40 5.61 -4.88 -6.02
CA ILE A 40 4.33 -4.83 -5.30
C ILE A 40 3.37 -3.95 -6.11
N PRO A 41 2.29 -4.52 -6.68
CA PRO A 41 1.30 -3.73 -7.40
C PRO A 41 0.61 -2.72 -6.48
N MET A 42 0.65 -1.44 -6.86
CA MET A 42 -0.03 -0.34 -6.18
C MET A 42 -1.32 0.02 -6.91
N THR A 43 -2.39 -0.75 -6.69
CA THR A 43 -3.63 -0.65 -7.47
C THR A 43 -4.89 -0.61 -6.60
N THR A 44 -5.85 0.22 -6.98
CA THR A 44 -7.20 0.27 -6.39
C THR A 44 -8.23 -0.46 -7.25
N ALA A 45 -7.78 -1.29 -8.20
CA ALA A 45 -8.66 -2.15 -8.99
C ALA A 45 -9.52 -3.05 -8.09
N ALA A 46 -10.74 -3.33 -8.55
CA ALA A 46 -11.61 -4.27 -7.87
C ALA A 46 -11.07 -5.70 -8.01
N PHE A 47 -11.00 -6.42 -6.90
CA PHE A 47 -10.61 -7.82 -6.88
C PHE A 47 -11.85 -8.71 -6.68
N PRO A 48 -11.96 -9.83 -7.42
CA PRO A 48 -13.05 -10.78 -7.22
C PRO A 48 -12.96 -11.37 -5.81
N ARG A 49 -14.08 -11.42 -5.09
CA ARG A 49 -14.14 -11.98 -3.73
C ARG A 49 -14.23 -13.50 -3.72
N ARG A 50 -14.62 -14.09 -4.86
CA ARG A 50 -14.62 -15.53 -5.17
C ARG A 50 -14.30 -15.70 -6.66
N ILE A 51 -13.54 -16.73 -7.00
CA ILE A 51 -13.21 -17.10 -8.40
C ILE A 51 -13.77 -18.47 -8.78
N GLY A 52 -14.58 -19.06 -7.91
CA GLY A 52 -15.26 -20.32 -8.11
C GLY A 52 -16.14 -20.65 -6.90
N ARG A 53 -16.94 -21.71 -6.98
CA ARG A 53 -17.92 -22.07 -5.94
C ARG A 53 -17.29 -22.21 -4.54
N ARG A 54 -16.06 -22.74 -4.47
CA ARG A 54 -15.31 -22.99 -3.23
C ARG A 54 -13.90 -22.37 -3.25
N VAL A 55 -13.66 -21.39 -4.12
CA VAL A 55 -12.33 -20.82 -4.34
C VAL A 55 -12.33 -19.34 -3.99
N TYR A 56 -11.54 -19.00 -2.97
CA TYR A 56 -11.42 -17.64 -2.43
C TYR A 56 -9.99 -17.15 -2.64
N PRO A 57 -9.76 -16.09 -3.43
CA PRO A 57 -8.44 -15.52 -3.56
C PRO A 57 -8.02 -14.83 -2.26
N ILE A 58 -6.75 -14.98 -1.89
CA ILE A 58 -6.12 -14.39 -0.71
C ILE A 58 -4.79 -13.75 -1.13
N GLY A 59 -4.20 -12.93 -0.26
CA GLY A 59 -2.94 -12.26 -0.56
C GLY A 59 -3.13 -11.13 -1.57
N LEU A 60 -2.12 -10.95 -2.42
CA LEU A 60 -2.16 -9.99 -3.52
C LEU A 60 -3.33 -10.29 -4.49
N ALA A 61 -3.57 -11.57 -4.79
CA ALA A 61 -4.68 -11.99 -5.64
C ALA A 61 -6.06 -11.67 -5.04
N GLY A 62 -6.14 -11.55 -3.70
CA GLY A 62 -7.36 -11.17 -2.98
C GLY A 62 -7.48 -9.67 -2.70
N GLY A 63 -6.59 -8.83 -3.24
CA GLY A 63 -6.59 -7.39 -2.99
C GLY A 63 -6.27 -7.01 -1.53
N LEU A 64 -5.49 -7.85 -0.83
CA LEU A 64 -5.19 -7.65 0.60
C LEU A 64 -3.95 -6.78 0.87
N ALA A 65 -3.17 -6.43 -0.16
CA ALA A 65 -2.16 -5.39 -0.02
C ALA A 65 -2.81 -4.01 -0.01
N LYS A 66 -2.39 -3.15 0.92
CA LYS A 66 -2.77 -1.75 0.91
C LYS A 66 -2.14 -1.06 -0.31
N PRO A 67 -2.94 -0.51 -1.25
CA PRO A 67 -2.42 0.00 -2.51
C PRO A 67 -1.38 1.13 -2.37
N SER A 68 -1.53 1.99 -1.36
CA SER A 68 -0.64 3.14 -1.14
C SER A 68 0.71 2.79 -0.50
N THR A 69 0.84 1.62 0.12
CA THR A 69 2.00 1.30 0.96
C THR A 69 2.61 -0.07 0.68
N GLY A 70 1.88 -0.96 0.01
CA GLY A 70 2.28 -2.34 -0.22
C GLY A 70 2.18 -3.24 1.03
N TYR A 71 1.75 -2.70 2.17
CA TYR A 71 1.61 -3.49 3.41
C TYR A 71 0.50 -4.52 3.24
N ALA A 72 0.84 -5.79 3.45
CA ALA A 72 -0.09 -6.90 3.21
C ALA A 72 -0.01 -7.99 4.28
N PHE A 73 1.19 -8.29 4.80
CA PHE A 73 1.42 -9.47 5.63
C PHE A 73 0.45 -9.62 6.81
N VAL A 74 0.36 -8.60 7.67
CA VAL A 74 -0.51 -8.62 8.85
C VAL A 74 -1.99 -8.76 8.45
N ASP A 75 -2.41 -8.07 7.39
CA ASP A 75 -3.80 -8.06 6.96
C ASP A 75 -4.20 -9.37 6.27
N ILE A 76 -3.27 -10.03 5.57
CA ILE A 76 -3.42 -11.40 5.05
C ILE A 76 -3.65 -12.37 6.20
N GLN A 77 -2.84 -12.31 7.26
CA GLN A 77 -2.98 -13.20 8.42
C GLN A 77 -4.34 -12.99 9.13
N ARG A 78 -4.77 -11.73 9.28
CA ARG A 78 -6.08 -11.40 9.86
C ARG A 78 -7.22 -11.90 8.99
N TYR A 79 -7.14 -11.69 7.68
CA TYR A 79 -8.11 -12.18 6.73
C TYR A 79 -8.22 -13.71 6.79
N ALA A 80 -7.08 -14.42 6.78
CA ALA A 80 -7.03 -15.87 6.88
C ALA A 80 -7.73 -16.38 8.15
N LYS A 81 -7.42 -15.77 9.31
CA LYS A 81 -8.06 -16.12 10.59
C LYS A 81 -9.57 -15.88 10.58
N ALA A 82 -10.01 -14.74 10.03
CA ALA A 82 -11.42 -14.41 9.92
C ALA A 82 -12.16 -15.38 8.98
N MET A 83 -11.54 -15.72 7.84
CA MET A 83 -12.08 -16.66 6.88
C MET A 83 -12.19 -18.07 7.46
N ALA A 84 -11.14 -18.56 8.14
CA ALA A 84 -11.15 -19.85 8.82
C ALA A 84 -12.26 -19.94 9.87
N THR A 85 -12.49 -18.86 10.63
CA THR A 85 -13.58 -18.80 11.61
C THR A 85 -14.96 -18.89 10.96
N ARG A 86 -15.14 -18.28 9.77
CA ARG A 86 -16.40 -18.36 9.03
C ARG A 86 -16.61 -19.74 8.40
N LEU A 87 -15.57 -20.36 7.85
CA LEU A 87 -15.62 -21.70 7.25
C LEU A 87 -16.03 -22.77 8.26
N ARG A 88 -15.64 -22.63 9.52
CA ARG A 88 -16.09 -23.51 10.61
C ARG A 88 -17.60 -23.42 10.90
N LYS A 89 -18.24 -22.30 10.59
CA LYS A 89 -19.66 -22.05 10.87
C LYS A 89 -20.57 -22.35 9.67
N HIS A 90 -20.07 -22.12 8.45
CA HIS A 90 -20.81 -22.34 7.22
C HIS A 90 -19.87 -22.89 6.15
N PRO A 91 -20.27 -23.91 5.38
CA PRO A 91 -19.41 -24.53 4.36
C PRO A 91 -19.10 -23.61 3.18
N LEU A 92 -19.93 -22.59 2.96
CA LEU A 92 -19.79 -21.59 1.90
C LEU A 92 -20.03 -20.18 2.47
N PRO A 93 -19.14 -19.64 3.30
CA PRO A 93 -19.36 -18.35 3.92
C PRO A 93 -19.03 -17.22 2.94
N GLU A 94 -19.69 -16.08 3.08
CA GLU A 94 -19.23 -14.84 2.48
C GLU A 94 -17.83 -14.50 3.02
N PRO A 95 -16.87 -14.10 2.15
CA PRO A 95 -15.54 -13.75 2.60
C PRO A 95 -15.58 -12.49 3.50
N PRO A 96 -14.58 -12.28 4.37
CA PRO A 96 -14.41 -10.99 5.05
C PRO A 96 -14.27 -9.84 4.04
N ALA A 97 -14.65 -8.63 4.44
CA ALA A 97 -14.28 -7.44 3.67
C ALA A 97 -12.76 -7.28 3.75
N PRO A 98 -12.06 -7.02 2.64
CA PRO A 98 -10.60 -6.92 2.65
C PRO A 98 -10.14 -5.70 3.46
N ARG A 99 -10.76 -4.53 3.25
CA ARG A 99 -10.39 -3.24 3.88
C ARG A 99 -11.62 -2.34 4.09
N PRO A 100 -11.54 -1.31 4.96
CA PRO A 100 -12.60 -0.33 5.14
C PRO A 100 -12.81 0.53 3.87
N PRO A 101 -14.05 0.87 3.48
CA PRO A 101 -14.32 1.66 2.27
C PRO A 101 -13.59 3.02 2.21
N MET A 102 -13.43 3.69 3.35
CA MET A 102 -12.76 4.98 3.42
C MET A 102 -11.27 4.87 3.07
N SER A 103 -10.64 3.73 3.36
CA SER A 103 -9.24 3.50 3.02
C SER A 103 -9.03 3.41 1.50
N ASP A 104 -9.98 2.83 0.76
CA ASP A 104 -9.93 2.81 -0.72
C ASP A 104 -9.92 4.23 -1.31
N VAL A 105 -10.70 5.15 -0.73
CA VAL A 105 -10.74 6.55 -1.18
C VAL A 105 -9.39 7.23 -0.97
N GLN A 106 -8.80 7.07 0.22
CA GLN A 106 -7.47 7.61 0.52
C GLN A 106 -6.40 7.04 -0.40
N ASP A 107 -6.45 5.74 -0.67
CA ASP A 107 -5.49 5.09 -1.54
C ASP A 107 -5.63 5.61 -2.99
N LYS A 108 -6.85 5.83 -3.48
CA LYS A 108 -7.08 6.48 -4.79
C LYS A 108 -6.45 7.88 -4.85
N VAL A 109 -6.66 8.71 -3.83
CA VAL A 109 -6.08 10.06 -3.76
C VAL A 109 -4.56 10.00 -3.72
N PHE A 110 -3.99 9.14 -2.89
CA PHE A 110 -2.54 9.05 -2.74
C PHE A 110 -1.86 8.51 -4.00
N LEU A 111 -2.42 7.47 -4.64
CA LEU A 111 -1.89 6.97 -5.91
C LEU A 111 -1.98 8.01 -7.03
N SER A 112 -3.07 8.78 -7.07
CA SER A 112 -3.25 9.91 -7.97
C SER A 112 -2.14 10.96 -7.78
N TYR A 113 -1.84 11.29 -6.52
CA TYR A 113 -0.73 12.17 -6.17
C TYR A 113 0.63 11.60 -6.60
N LEU A 114 0.93 10.33 -6.32
CA LEU A 114 2.21 9.70 -6.70
C LEU A 114 2.44 9.75 -8.21
N GLN A 115 1.40 9.52 -9.01
CA GLN A 115 1.49 9.56 -10.47
C GLN A 115 1.78 10.97 -11.01
N ARG A 116 1.18 12.01 -10.42
CA ARG A 116 1.30 13.40 -10.91
C ARG A 116 2.45 14.17 -10.28
N HIS A 117 2.92 13.76 -9.11
CA HIS A 117 3.95 14.45 -8.33
C HIS A 117 5.10 13.51 -7.93
N PRO A 118 5.72 12.77 -8.88
CA PRO A 118 6.74 11.76 -8.55
C PRO A 118 7.95 12.34 -7.81
N ARG A 119 8.34 13.60 -8.11
CA ARG A 119 9.43 14.29 -7.39
C ARG A 119 9.09 14.62 -5.93
N GLY A 120 7.82 14.81 -5.61
CA GLY A 120 7.34 15.12 -4.26
C GLY A 120 7.04 13.89 -3.41
N ALA A 121 6.87 12.72 -4.03
CA ALA A 121 6.48 11.46 -3.39
C ALA A 121 7.36 11.09 -2.20
N GLY A 122 8.69 11.05 -2.41
CA GLY A 122 9.64 10.67 -1.36
C GLY A 122 9.57 11.61 -0.16
N ARG A 123 9.55 12.92 -0.39
CA ARG A 123 9.43 13.92 0.68
C ARG A 123 8.11 13.81 1.43
N ALA A 124 7.01 13.53 0.73
CA ALA A 124 5.71 13.35 1.36
C ALA A 124 5.69 12.13 2.29
N ILE A 125 6.29 11.01 1.87
CA ILE A 125 6.40 9.80 2.71
C ILE A 125 7.34 10.03 3.89
N VAL A 126 8.53 10.59 3.67
CA VAL A 126 9.48 10.91 4.75
C VAL A 126 8.83 11.86 5.77
N GLY A 127 8.13 12.88 5.29
CA GLY A 127 7.41 13.83 6.14
C GLY A 127 6.32 13.18 7.02
N LEU A 128 5.74 12.05 6.62
CA LEU A 128 4.84 11.29 7.50
C LEU A 128 5.59 10.77 8.74
N PHE A 129 6.77 10.17 8.55
CA PHE A 129 7.57 9.62 9.64
C PHE A 129 8.17 10.71 10.52
N GLU A 130 8.51 11.87 9.97
CA GLU A 130 9.04 13.01 10.72
C GLU A 130 7.99 13.72 11.58
N ARG A 131 6.75 13.81 11.09
CA ARG A 131 5.69 14.64 11.72
C ARG A 131 4.73 13.86 12.61
N LEU A 132 4.71 12.53 12.52
CA LEU A 132 3.75 11.69 13.23
C LEU A 132 4.42 10.85 14.31
N PRO A 133 3.70 10.50 15.39
CA PRO A 133 4.18 9.54 16.38
C PRO A 133 4.57 8.21 15.71
N ALA A 134 5.65 7.60 16.21
CA ALA A 134 6.22 6.38 15.65
C ALA A 134 5.24 5.19 15.66
N ASP A 135 4.29 5.14 16.60
CA ASP A 135 3.26 4.11 16.70
C ASP A 135 2.07 4.35 15.77
N LEU A 136 1.82 5.61 15.39
CA LEU A 136 0.70 5.99 14.55
C LEU A 136 0.89 5.55 13.10
N VAL A 137 2.11 5.70 12.56
CA VAL A 137 2.36 5.37 11.14
C VAL A 137 2.08 3.89 10.87
N PRO A 138 2.66 2.90 11.58
CA PRO A 138 2.39 1.48 11.34
C PRO A 138 0.90 1.13 11.46
N ARG A 139 0.19 1.73 12.42
CA ARG A 139 -1.26 1.55 12.57
C ARG A 139 -2.02 2.08 11.36
N PHE A 140 -1.64 3.23 10.82
CA PHE A 140 -2.22 3.77 9.60
C PHE A 140 -1.96 2.88 8.38
N LEU A 141 -0.74 2.34 8.25
CA LEU A 141 -0.37 1.42 7.16
C LEU A 141 -1.23 0.14 7.15
N HIS A 142 -1.84 -0.23 8.28
CA HIS A 142 -2.77 -1.36 8.43
C HIS A 142 -4.25 -0.96 8.53
N ASP A 143 -4.60 0.28 8.19
CA ASP A 143 -5.96 0.81 8.30
C ASP A 143 -6.55 0.71 9.73
N ARG A 144 -5.69 0.74 10.78
CA ARG A 144 -6.03 0.64 12.21
C ARG A 144 -5.88 1.96 12.97
N VAL A 145 -6.53 2.98 12.43
CA VAL A 145 -6.57 4.32 13.02
C VAL A 145 -7.99 4.77 13.27
N THR A 146 -8.17 5.59 14.30
CA THR A 146 -9.41 6.32 14.56
C THR A 146 -9.63 7.39 13.48
N PRO A 147 -10.85 7.93 13.34
CA PRO A 147 -11.10 9.05 12.43
C PRO A 147 -10.22 10.29 12.72
N ALA A 148 -9.95 10.59 13.99
CA ALA A 148 -9.10 11.72 14.39
C ALA A 148 -7.63 11.48 14.01
N GLU A 149 -7.10 10.29 14.29
CA GLU A 149 -5.75 9.87 13.87
C GLU A 149 -5.60 9.88 12.35
N ARG A 150 -6.63 9.43 11.62
CA ARG A 150 -6.67 9.49 10.17
C ARG A 150 -6.57 10.92 9.64
N LEU A 151 -7.32 11.86 10.22
CA LEU A 151 -7.23 13.27 9.87
C LEU A 151 -5.84 13.84 10.17
N ARG A 152 -5.24 13.45 11.30
CA ARG A 152 -3.88 13.83 11.66
C ARG A 152 -2.85 13.36 10.62
N VAL A 153 -3.00 12.13 10.11
CA VAL A 153 -2.16 11.61 9.02
C VAL A 153 -2.39 12.40 7.73
N MET A 154 -3.64 12.68 7.36
CA MET A 154 -3.95 13.49 6.18
C MET A 154 -3.34 14.90 6.27
N ALA A 155 -3.35 15.52 7.46
CA ALA A 155 -2.76 16.83 7.71
C ALA A 155 -1.21 16.82 7.71
N ALA A 156 -0.61 15.64 7.85
CA ALA A 156 0.83 15.45 7.73
C ALA A 156 1.30 15.44 6.26
N MET A 157 0.37 15.25 5.31
CA MET A 157 0.67 15.25 3.86
C MET A 157 0.64 16.67 3.26
N PRO A 158 1.14 16.86 2.02
CA PRO A 158 1.02 18.12 1.29
C PRO A 158 -0.44 18.46 0.94
N ILE A 159 -1.17 19.07 1.89
CA ILE A 159 -2.63 19.29 1.79
C ILE A 159 -3.03 20.02 0.52
N SER A 160 -2.34 21.09 0.14
CA SER A 160 -2.69 21.89 -1.05
C SER A 160 -2.66 21.07 -2.34
N THR A 161 -1.68 20.18 -2.47
CA THR A 161 -1.53 19.30 -3.63
C THR A 161 -2.52 18.12 -3.56
N MET A 162 -2.70 17.54 -2.37
CA MET A 162 -3.65 16.43 -2.16
C MET A 162 -5.11 16.83 -2.38
N SER A 163 -5.52 18.05 -2.01
CA SER A 163 -6.88 18.55 -2.22
C SER A 163 -7.24 18.67 -3.70
N GLY A 164 -6.28 19.05 -4.56
CA GLY A 164 -6.45 19.02 -6.01
C GLY A 164 -6.69 17.61 -6.55
N GLU A 165 -5.99 16.62 -5.99
CA GLU A 165 -6.14 15.20 -6.35
C GLU A 165 -7.43 14.59 -5.82
N LEU A 166 -7.94 15.06 -4.67
CA LEU A 166 -9.24 14.67 -4.12
C LEU A 166 -10.37 15.00 -5.11
N ILE A 167 -10.42 16.24 -5.61
CA ILE A 167 -11.44 16.67 -6.57
C ILE A 167 -11.33 15.89 -7.88
N ARG A 168 -10.11 15.65 -8.37
CA ARG A 168 -9.86 14.96 -9.64
C ARG A 168 -10.09 13.45 -9.59
N SER A 169 -9.90 12.83 -8.43
CA SER A 169 -10.16 11.40 -8.24
C SER A 169 -11.62 11.12 -7.89
N ALA A 170 -12.42 12.14 -7.54
CA ALA A 170 -13.85 12.01 -7.26
C ALA A 170 -14.66 11.21 -8.31
N PRO A 171 -14.44 11.39 -9.63
CA PRO A 171 -15.14 10.60 -10.65
C PRO A 171 -14.78 9.09 -10.62
N THR A 172 -13.58 8.73 -10.16
CA THR A 172 -13.17 7.32 -9.98
C THR A 172 -13.76 6.68 -8.72
N TRP A 173 -14.43 7.45 -7.85
CA TRP A 173 -15.10 6.92 -6.67
C TRP A 173 -16.49 6.35 -6.98
N LEU A 174 -17.14 6.90 -8.02
CA LEU A 174 -18.48 6.48 -8.48
C LEU A 174 -18.44 5.23 -9.39
N ARG A 175 -17.28 4.88 -9.93
CA ARG A 175 -17.06 3.61 -10.63
C ARG A 175 -16.65 2.55 -9.60
N ARG A 176 -17.62 1.81 -9.09
CA ARG A 176 -17.42 0.53 -8.38
C ARG A 176 -17.95 -0.60 -9.23
#